data_AF-A0A1J9RIJ9-F1
#
_entry.id   AF-A0A1J9RIJ9-F1
#
_cell.length_a   1.000
_cell.length_b   1.000
_cell.length_c   1.000
_cell.angle_alpha   90.00
_cell.angle_beta   90.00
_cell.angle_gamma   90.00
#
_symmetry.space_group_name_H-M   'P 1'
#
loop_
_entity.id
_entity.type
_entity.pdbx_description
1 polymer ?
#
loop_
_entity_poly.entity_id
_entity_poly.type
_entity_poly.pdbx_seq_one_letter_code
_entity_poly.pdbx_strand_id
1 'polypeptide(L)'
;MICAVHSFILKVLKSVCKDTLVRESLLSLLMDSLVEIYQRSQRQVKFFLHVERDGTPMTLNHYFNDNLEKWHAFPTPQKQSSDSWTSCTRTNHMSNLEHTVHDLHDILKSYCKVARKRFVDSVCSEAVDYHLITCRQTPLKQFSPAFVQDLSAEQLDEIAGKDPKLKRKRVQLRKEISELEVWKEDFAIDGFILCFIKVWRIF
;
A
#
# COMPACT_ATOMS: atom_id res chain seq x y z
N MET A 1 5.45 4.29 2.81
CA MET A 1 4.51 3.17 3.00
C MET A 1 3.45 3.08 1.91
N ILE A 2 2.70 4.14 1.59
CA ILE A 2 1.73 4.15 0.47
C ILE A 2 2.34 3.60 -0.84
N CYS A 3 3.51 4.10 -1.24
CA CYS A 3 4.18 3.62 -2.46
C CYS A 3 4.52 2.13 -2.42
N ALA A 4 4.83 1.57 -1.25
CA ALA A 4 5.15 0.15 -1.09
C ALA A 4 3.89 -0.71 -1.27
N VAL A 5 2.78 -0.32 -0.64
CA VAL A 5 1.48 -1.00 -0.80
C VAL A 5 0.99 -0.89 -2.25
N HIS A 6 1.08 0.30 -2.85
CA HIS A 6 0.72 0.50 -4.25
C HIS A 6 1.59 -0.37 -5.19
N SER A 7 2.90 -0.39 -4.98
CA SER A 7 3.82 -1.24 -5.75
C SER A 7 3.50 -2.73 -5.58
N PHE A 8 3.09 -3.15 -4.38
CA PHE A 8 2.65 -4.52 -4.13
C PHE A 8 1.40 -4.85 -4.95
N ILE A 9 0.38 -3.99 -4.93
CA ILE A 9 -0.85 -4.16 -5.72
C ILE A 9 -0.53 -4.29 -7.21
N LEU A 10 0.31 -3.40 -7.75
CA LEU A 10 0.72 -3.46 -9.16
C LEU A 10 1.44 -4.76 -9.51
N LYS A 11 2.32 -5.25 -8.62
CA LYS A 11 3.02 -6.53 -8.80
C LYS A 11 2.06 -7.72 -8.78
N VAL A 12 1.12 -7.75 -7.84
CA VAL A 12 0.11 -8.80 -7.74
C VAL A 12 -0.78 -8.79 -8.98
N LEU A 13 -1.28 -7.62 -9.39
CA LEU A 13 -2.12 -7.48 -10.58
C LEU A 13 -1.40 -7.94 -11.85
N LYS A 14 -0.11 -7.63 -11.99
CA LYS A 14 0.74 -8.13 -13.08
C LYS A 14 0.92 -9.65 -13.05
N SER A 15 0.95 -10.25 -11.86
CA SER A 15 1.09 -11.71 -11.72
C SER A 15 -0.20 -12.48 -12.06
N VAL A 16 -1.36 -11.92 -11.70
CA VAL A 16 -2.69 -12.55 -11.92
C VAL A 16 -3.19 -12.28 -13.35
N CYS A 17 -3.01 -11.06 -13.86
CA CYS A 17 -3.47 -10.64 -15.18
C CYS A 17 -2.28 -10.47 -16.14
N LYS A 18 -2.07 -11.47 -17.01
CA LYS A 18 -1.04 -11.44 -18.07
C LYS A 18 -1.39 -10.47 -19.20
N ASP A 19 -2.69 -10.29 -19.47
CA ASP A 19 -3.17 -9.33 -20.46
C ASP A 19 -2.98 -7.89 -19.94
N THR A 20 -2.26 -7.09 -20.72
CA THR A 20 -1.95 -5.70 -20.36
C THR A 20 -3.17 -4.79 -20.42
N LEU A 21 -4.06 -4.97 -21.40
CA LEU A 21 -5.23 -4.10 -21.58
C LEU A 21 -6.25 -4.32 -20.45
N VAL A 22 -6.51 -5.59 -20.12
CA VAL A 22 -7.37 -5.98 -19.00
C VAL A 22 -6.80 -5.42 -17.69
N ARG A 23 -5.49 -5.52 -17.50
CA ARG A 23 -4.81 -5.02 -16.30
C ARG A 23 -4.92 -3.50 -16.17
N GLU A 24 -4.69 -2.75 -17.25
CA GLU A 24 -4.74 -1.29 -17.25
C GLU A 24 -6.17 -0.78 -17.00
N SER A 25 -7.16 -1.39 -17.65
CA SER A 25 -8.58 -1.03 -17.48
C SER A 25 -9.10 -1.40 -16.09
N LEU A 26 -8.68 -2.55 -15.55
CA LEU A 26 -9.02 -2.91 -14.17
C LEU A 26 -8.36 -1.97 -13.16
N LEU A 27 -7.10 -1.57 -13.42
CA LEU A 27 -6.38 -0.65 -12.55
C LEU A 27 -7.00 0.74 -12.56
N SER A 28 -7.49 1.24 -13.71
CA SER A 28 -8.15 2.55 -13.79
C SER A 28 -9.41 2.59 -12.92
N LEU A 29 -10.25 1.55 -12.98
CA LEU A 29 -11.46 1.43 -12.16
C LEU A 29 -11.17 1.34 -10.66
N LEU A 30 -10.08 0.66 -10.29
CA LEU A 30 -9.67 0.58 -8.89
C LEU A 30 -8.97 1.86 -8.40
N MET A 31 -8.52 2.74 -9.29
CA MET A 31 -7.65 3.86 -8.91
C MET A 31 -8.37 4.86 -8.01
N ASP A 32 -9.64 5.16 -8.30
CA ASP A 32 -10.41 6.15 -7.54
C ASP A 32 -10.53 5.73 -6.06
N SER A 33 -10.87 4.47 -5.82
CA SER A 33 -10.99 3.94 -4.46
C SER A 33 -9.62 3.85 -3.76
N LEU A 34 -8.57 3.46 -4.47
CA LEU A 34 -7.20 3.42 -3.92
C LEU A 34 -6.72 4.81 -3.52
N VAL A 35 -6.94 5.81 -4.37
CA VAL A 35 -6.57 7.21 -4.10
C VAL A 35 -7.31 7.73 -2.88
N GLU A 36 -8.60 7.46 -2.75
CA GLU A 36 -9.37 7.86 -1.56
C GLU A 36 -8.77 7.28 -0.27
N ILE A 37 -8.41 5.99 -0.29
CA ILE A 37 -7.80 5.33 0.88
C ILE A 37 -6.46 5.97 1.23
N TYR A 38 -5.63 6.25 0.23
CA TYR A 38 -4.33 6.91 0.43
C TYR A 38 -4.50 8.33 0.97
N GLN A 39 -5.49 9.08 0.47
CA GLN A 39 -5.80 10.41 0.98
C GLN A 39 -6.28 10.37 2.44
N ARG A 40 -7.09 9.39 2.85
CA ARG A 40 -7.48 9.22 4.26
C ARG A 40 -6.27 8.99 5.16
N SER A 41 -5.37 8.07 4.77
CA SER A 41 -4.10 7.84 5.47
C SER A 41 -3.28 9.14 5.60
N GLN A 42 -3.13 9.90 4.51
CA GLN A 42 -2.41 11.17 4.55
C GLN A 42 -3.08 12.23 5.42
N ARG A 43 -4.42 12.34 5.39
CA ARG A 43 -5.17 13.25 6.27
C ARG A 43 -4.91 12.92 7.73
N GLN A 44 -4.88 11.64 8.08
CA GLN A 44 -4.59 11.20 9.45
C GLN A 44 -3.17 11.58 9.89
N VAL A 45 -2.15 11.40 9.03
CA VAL A 45 -0.78 11.86 9.34
C VAL A 45 -0.72 13.37 9.54
N LYS A 46 -1.40 14.14 8.68
CA LYS A 46 -1.45 15.61 8.81
C LYS A 46 -2.10 16.03 10.12
N PHE A 47 -3.16 15.34 10.54
CA PHE A 47 -3.80 15.57 11.83
C PHE A 47 -2.84 15.31 13.00
N PHE A 48 -2.13 14.17 13.01
CA PHE A 48 -1.13 13.90 14.05
C PHE A 48 -0.02 14.95 14.09
N LEU A 49 0.45 15.40 12.93
CA LEU A 49 1.47 16.46 12.87
C LEU A 49 0.94 17.78 13.44
N HIS A 50 -0.30 18.13 13.12
CA HIS A 50 -0.95 19.33 13.65
C HIS A 50 -1.10 19.26 15.18
N VAL A 51 -1.57 18.14 15.71
CA VAL A 51 -1.71 17.92 17.16
C VAL A 51 -0.38 18.07 17.90
N GLU A 52 0.70 17.50 17.36
CA GLU A 52 2.01 17.51 18.01
C GLU A 52 2.74 18.84 17.90
N ARG A 53 2.55 19.57 16.80
CA ARG A 53 3.32 20.79 16.50
C ARG A 53 2.57 22.08 16.84
N ASP A 54 1.28 22.13 16.52
CA ASP A 54 0.47 23.34 16.62
C ASP A 54 -0.46 23.30 17.86
N GLY A 55 -0.61 22.13 18.48
CA GLY A 55 -1.33 21.93 19.73
C GLY A 55 -0.54 22.36 20.97
N THR A 56 -1.24 22.53 22.09
CA THR A 56 -0.61 22.83 23.39
C THR A 56 0.28 21.65 23.81
N PRO A 57 1.58 21.88 24.08
CA PRO A 57 2.49 20.83 24.53
C PRO A 57 2.00 20.22 25.84
N MET A 58 1.46 18.99 25.78
CA MET A 58 0.95 18.30 26.95
C MET A 58 1.31 16.81 26.87
N THR A 59 1.82 16.29 27.98
CA THR A 59 2.14 14.87 28.14
C THR A 59 1.83 14.43 29.56
N LEU A 60 1.10 13.32 29.69
CA LEU A 60 0.92 12.59 30.95
C LEU A 60 1.86 11.38 31.04
N ASN A 61 2.77 11.25 30.08
CA ASN A 61 3.70 10.12 30.03
C ASN A 61 4.78 10.29 31.10
N HIS A 62 4.86 9.34 32.04
CA HIS A 62 5.84 9.31 33.13
C HIS A 62 7.30 9.43 32.65
N TYR A 63 7.62 8.94 31.44
CA TYR A 63 8.96 9.08 30.86
C TYR A 63 9.40 10.54 30.68
N PHE A 64 8.48 11.50 30.66
CA PHE A 64 8.83 12.92 30.61
C PHE A 64 9.65 13.33 31.84
N ASN A 65 9.15 13.00 33.03
CA ASN A 65 9.84 13.28 34.30
C ASN A 65 11.15 12.50 34.39
N ASP A 66 11.15 11.21 34.03
CA ASP A 66 12.38 10.40 34.03
C ASP A 66 13.46 10.96 33.10
N ASN A 67 13.07 11.54 31.96
CA ASN A 67 14.02 12.16 31.04
C ASN A 67 14.55 13.47 31.62
N LEU A 68 13.68 14.28 32.22
CA LEU A 68 14.05 15.54 32.89
C LEU A 68 15.05 15.30 34.03
N GLU A 69 14.73 14.36 34.93
CA GLU A 69 15.61 13.99 36.04
C GLU A 69 16.97 13.51 35.55
N LYS A 70 17.01 12.73 34.45
CA LYS A 70 18.27 12.32 33.84
C LYS A 70 19.09 13.52 33.36
N TRP A 71 18.49 14.48 32.67
CA TRP A 71 19.21 15.67 32.22
C TRP A 71 19.71 16.52 33.39
N HIS A 72 18.90 16.69 34.44
CA HIS A 72 19.29 17.43 35.64
C HIS A 72 20.39 16.71 36.45
N ALA A 73 20.47 15.37 36.37
CA ALA A 73 21.48 14.56 37.04
C ALA A 73 22.83 14.52 36.30
N PHE A 74 22.92 14.99 35.05
CA PHE A 74 24.17 15.09 34.30
C PHE A 74 24.65 16.55 34.22
N PRO A 75 25.60 16.99 35.07
CA PRO A 75 26.33 18.22 34.80
C PRO A 75 27.02 18.10 33.44
N THR A 76 26.76 19.01 32.51
CA THR A 76 27.41 19.03 31.18
C THR A 76 28.93 18.90 31.30
N PRO A 77 29.60 17.94 30.63
CA PRO A 77 31.05 17.87 30.60
C PRO A 77 31.58 18.98 29.66
N GLN A 78 32.03 20.09 30.24
CA GLN A 78 32.86 21.05 29.52
C GLN A 78 34.19 20.35 29.16
N LYS A 79 34.51 20.27 27.86
CA LYS A 79 35.84 19.86 27.37
C LYS A 79 36.91 20.74 28.02
N GLN A 80 37.63 20.20 29.00
CA GLN A 80 38.83 20.82 29.55
C GLN A 80 40.02 20.40 28.69
N SER A 81 40.57 21.35 27.93
CA SER A 81 41.91 21.22 27.37
C SER A 81 42.92 21.19 28.52
N SER A 82 43.84 20.24 28.45
CA SER A 82 44.97 20.03 29.33
C SER A 82 45.76 21.32 29.56
N ASP A 83 45.94 21.71 30.82
CA ASP A 83 47.26 21.81 31.48
C ASP A 83 47.23 22.71 32.72
N SER A 84 48.00 22.29 33.71
CA SER A 84 48.51 23.04 34.85
C SER A 84 47.70 23.03 36.16
N TRP A 85 48.41 22.60 37.20
CA TRP A 85 47.98 22.44 38.58
C TRP A 85 47.73 23.79 39.24
N THR A 86 46.47 24.12 39.55
CA THR A 86 46.17 25.03 40.67
C THR A 86 44.78 24.70 41.22
N SER A 87 44.77 24.21 42.46
CA SER A 87 43.58 24.05 43.29
C SER A 87 43.05 25.43 43.69
N CYS A 88 42.21 26.03 42.86
CA CYS A 88 41.28 27.08 43.25
C CYS A 88 39.96 26.84 42.52
N THR A 89 38.89 26.77 43.31
CA THR A 89 37.49 26.63 42.92
C THR A 89 37.12 27.58 41.77
N ARG A 90 37.27 27.12 40.52
CA ARG A 90 36.53 27.69 39.39
C ARG A 90 35.13 27.12 39.45
N THR A 91 34.34 27.65 40.37
CA THR A 91 32.90 27.70 40.16
C THR A 91 32.72 28.52 38.88
N ASN A 92 32.61 27.85 37.73
CA ASN A 92 31.95 28.44 36.57
C ASN A 92 30.51 28.69 37.04
N HIS A 93 30.32 29.83 37.69
CA HIS A 93 29.03 30.26 38.18
C HIS A 93 28.26 30.59 36.91
N MET A 94 27.55 29.58 36.39
CA MET A 94 26.52 29.81 35.39
C MET A 94 25.66 30.95 35.95
N SER A 95 25.47 31.99 35.14
CA SER A 95 24.57 33.05 35.56
C SER A 95 23.16 32.46 35.72
N ASN A 96 22.33 33.05 36.57
CA ASN A 96 20.96 32.57 36.78
C ASN A 96 20.18 32.45 35.44
N LEU A 97 20.52 33.30 34.46
CA LEU A 97 19.97 33.25 33.11
C LEU A 97 20.41 31.98 32.36
N GLU A 98 21.69 31.63 32.39
CA GLU A 98 22.22 30.44 31.71
C GLU A 98 21.61 29.15 32.29
N HIS A 99 21.42 29.09 33.61
CA HIS A 99 20.73 27.98 34.27
C HIS A 99 19.28 27.88 33.79
N THR A 100 18.54 29.00 33.78
CA THR A 100 17.15 29.04 33.32
C THR A 100 17.02 28.61 31.86
N VAL A 101 17.96 29.03 31.00
CA VAL A 101 17.99 28.62 29.59
C VAL A 101 18.25 27.12 29.45
N HIS A 102 19.15 26.55 30.26
CA HIS A 102 19.45 25.12 30.24
C HIS A 102 18.25 24.28 30.70
N ASP A 103 17.59 24.68 31.79
CA ASP A 103 16.39 24.01 32.31
C ASP A 103 15.26 24.00 31.27
N LEU A 104 14.98 25.16 30.65
CA LEU A 104 13.97 25.25 29.59
C LEU A 104 14.31 24.36 28.39
N HIS A 105 15.59 24.33 28.01
CA HIS A 105 16.07 23.47 26.94
C HIS A 105 15.84 21.99 27.27
N ASP A 106 16.14 21.55 28.48
CA ASP A 106 16.00 20.16 28.89
C ASP A 106 14.53 19.73 29.06
N ILE A 107 13.67 20.64 29.51
CA ILE A 107 12.20 20.47 29.48
C ILE A 107 11.72 20.24 28.06
N LEU A 108 12.07 21.14 27.13
CA LEU A 108 11.64 21.04 25.73
C LEU A 108 12.20 19.78 25.07
N LYS A 109 13.46 19.43 25.32
CA LYS A 109 14.11 18.23 24.79
C LYS A 109 13.44 16.95 25.30
N SER A 110 13.10 16.91 26.59
CA SER A 110 12.41 15.78 27.21
C SER A 110 11.00 15.60 26.65
N TYR A 111 10.27 16.70 26.48
CA TYR A 111 8.96 16.71 25.83
C TYR A 111 9.04 16.21 24.39
N CYS A 112 9.91 16.82 23.56
CA CYS A 112 10.08 16.49 22.15
C CYS A 112 10.45 15.00 21.95
N LYS A 113 11.22 14.42 22.87
CA LYS A 113 11.56 13.00 22.84
C LYS A 113 10.33 12.10 22.99
N VAL A 114 9.40 12.45 23.89
CA VAL A 114 8.15 11.71 24.08
C VAL A 114 7.20 11.94 22.90
N ALA A 115 6.98 13.20 22.51
CA ALA A 115 6.12 13.60 21.41
C ALA A 115 6.52 12.90 20.10
N ARG A 116 7.82 12.87 19.77
CA ARG A 116 8.31 12.17 18.57
C ARG A 116 8.01 10.67 18.59
N LYS A 117 8.17 10.00 19.73
CA LYS A 117 7.86 8.57 19.84
C LYS A 117 6.37 8.31 19.62
N ARG A 118 5.52 9.08 20.32
CA ARG A 118 4.06 9.01 20.17
C ARG A 118 3.64 9.24 18.72
N PHE A 119 4.17 10.28 18.09
CA PHE A 119 3.90 10.60 16.69
C PHE A 119 4.23 9.43 15.76
N VAL A 120 5.44 8.86 15.87
CA VAL A 120 5.86 7.74 15.02
C VAL A 120 4.98 6.52 15.26
N ASP A 121 4.68 6.19 16.52
CA ASP A 121 3.81 5.07 16.86
C ASP A 121 2.40 5.27 16.29
N SER A 122 1.79 6.45 16.47
CA SER A 122 0.48 6.77 15.92
C SER A 122 0.45 6.74 14.39
N VAL A 123 1.51 7.22 13.72
CA VAL A 123 1.61 7.12 12.25
C VAL A 123 1.67 5.66 11.81
N CYS A 124 2.47 4.83 12.48
CA CYS A 124 2.61 3.42 12.13
C CYS A 124 1.32 2.62 12.39
N SER A 125 0.69 2.77 13.55
CA SER A 125 -0.51 1.99 13.92
C SER A 125 -1.77 2.51 13.23
N GLU A 126 -2.02 3.82 13.26
CA GLU A 126 -3.29 4.37 12.81
C GLU A 126 -3.23 4.78 11.34
N ALA A 127 -2.19 5.50 10.92
CA ALA A 127 -2.16 6.02 9.56
C ALA A 127 -1.75 4.97 8.53
N VAL A 128 -0.86 4.04 8.91
CA VAL A 128 -0.33 3.01 8.02
C VAL A 128 -1.06 1.69 8.24
N ASP A 129 -0.93 1.05 9.40
CA ASP A 129 -1.47 -0.28 9.62
C ASP A 129 -2.99 -0.31 9.46
N TYR A 130 -3.71 0.54 10.20
CA TYR A 130 -5.16 0.59 10.10
C TYR A 130 -5.64 0.92 8.69
N HIS A 131 -5.26 2.06 8.10
CA HIS A 131 -5.81 2.45 6.79
C HIS A 131 -5.34 1.60 5.61
N LEU A 132 -4.12 1.06 5.62
CA LEU A 132 -3.55 0.36 4.47
C LEU A 132 -3.61 -1.17 4.59
N ILE A 133 -3.73 -1.73 5.80
CA ILE A 133 -3.60 -3.17 6.04
C ILE A 133 -4.85 -3.76 6.71
N THR A 134 -5.28 -3.19 7.85
CA THR A 134 -6.20 -3.86 8.78
C THR A 134 -7.67 -3.44 8.63
N CYS A 135 -7.96 -2.21 8.16
CA CYS A 135 -9.32 -1.69 8.03
C CYS A 135 -10.21 -2.57 7.12
N ARG A 136 -11.54 -2.40 7.24
CA ARG A 136 -12.50 -3.03 6.32
C ARG A 136 -12.35 -2.51 4.89
N GLN A 137 -12.01 -1.24 4.73
CA GLN A 137 -11.79 -0.58 3.44
C GLN A 137 -10.29 -0.41 3.17
N THR A 138 -9.57 -1.52 3.04
CA THR A 138 -8.14 -1.48 2.69
C THR A 138 -7.93 -1.51 1.18
N PRO A 139 -6.78 -1.02 0.69
CA PRO A 139 -6.42 -1.07 -0.72
C PRO A 139 -6.48 -2.50 -1.29
N LEU A 140 -6.09 -3.48 -0.49
CA LEU A 140 -6.08 -4.90 -0.88
C LEU A 140 -7.48 -5.51 -0.99
N LYS A 141 -8.47 -4.94 -0.31
CA LYS A 141 -9.86 -5.43 -0.32
C LYS A 141 -10.74 -4.72 -1.35
N GLN A 142 -10.21 -3.73 -2.07
CA GLN A 142 -10.96 -3.03 -3.12
C GLN A 142 -11.29 -3.95 -4.29
N PHE A 143 -10.36 -4.85 -4.64
CA PHE A 143 -10.64 -5.92 -5.57
C PHE A 143 -11.29 -7.09 -4.83
N SER A 144 -12.62 -7.17 -4.87
CA SER A 144 -13.42 -8.18 -4.17
C SER A 144 -14.48 -8.80 -5.10
N PRO A 145 -15.07 -9.96 -4.74
CA PRO A 145 -16.16 -10.54 -5.50
C PRO A 145 -17.35 -9.58 -5.65
N ALA A 146 -17.66 -8.80 -4.62
CA ALA A 146 -18.70 -7.77 -4.66
C ALA A 146 -18.37 -6.68 -5.70
N PHE A 147 -17.13 -6.19 -5.70
CA PHE A 147 -16.67 -5.24 -6.72
C PHE A 147 -16.87 -5.79 -8.14
N VAL A 148 -16.53 -7.05 -8.38
CA VAL A 148 -16.71 -7.68 -9.71
C VAL A 148 -18.18 -7.82 -10.08
N GLN A 149 -19.04 -8.10 -9.10
CA GLN A 149 -20.49 -8.20 -9.30
C GLN A 149 -21.13 -6.83 -9.62
N ASP A 150 -20.59 -5.76 -9.07
CA ASP A 150 -21.10 -4.39 -9.27
C ASP A 150 -20.66 -3.76 -10.60
N LEU A 151 -19.77 -4.42 -11.37
CA LEU A 151 -19.33 -3.95 -12.68
C LEU A 151 -20.48 -4.00 -13.70
N SER A 152 -20.69 -2.88 -14.42
CA SER A 152 -21.69 -2.83 -15.49
C SER A 152 -21.24 -3.62 -16.73
N ALA A 153 -22.19 -3.98 -17.59
CA ALA A 153 -21.88 -4.67 -18.85
C ALA A 153 -20.93 -3.84 -19.75
N GLU A 154 -21.04 -2.52 -19.70
CA GLU A 154 -20.16 -1.59 -20.43
C GLU A 154 -18.74 -1.63 -19.86
N GLN A 155 -18.58 -1.58 -18.53
CA GLN A 155 -17.27 -1.70 -17.88
C GLN A 155 -16.65 -3.08 -18.11
N LEU A 156 -17.46 -4.14 -18.15
CA LEU A 156 -16.99 -5.48 -18.47
C LEU A 156 -16.51 -5.60 -19.92
N ASP A 157 -17.16 -4.98 -20.89
CA ASP A 157 -16.67 -4.93 -22.28
C ASP A 157 -15.48 -3.97 -22.42
N GLU A 158 -15.34 -2.94 -21.59
CA GLU A 158 -14.11 -2.13 -21.53
C GLU A 158 -12.92 -2.94 -20.99
N ILE A 159 -13.12 -3.72 -19.92
CA ILE A 159 -12.07 -4.51 -19.28
C ILE A 159 -11.70 -5.74 -20.11
N ALA A 160 -12.67 -6.51 -20.57
CA ALA A 160 -12.50 -7.83 -21.17
C ALA A 160 -13.04 -7.94 -22.60
N GLY A 161 -13.50 -6.84 -23.18
CA GLY A 161 -13.91 -6.78 -24.58
C GLY A 161 -12.74 -7.11 -25.48
N LYS A 162 -12.85 -8.26 -26.15
CA LYS A 162 -11.88 -8.64 -27.18
C LYS A 162 -11.89 -7.58 -28.28
N ASP A 163 -10.70 -7.26 -28.79
CA ASP A 163 -10.52 -6.46 -30.01
C ASP A 163 -11.54 -6.92 -31.07
N PRO A 164 -12.29 -6.01 -31.70
CA PRO A 164 -13.25 -6.32 -32.75
C PRO A 164 -12.71 -7.28 -33.81
N LYS A 165 -11.42 -7.16 -34.16
CA LYS A 165 -10.73 -8.05 -35.10
C LYS A 165 -10.58 -9.47 -34.55
N LEU A 166 -10.23 -9.62 -33.27
CA LEU A 166 -10.15 -10.91 -32.59
C LEU A 166 -11.53 -11.53 -32.38
N LYS A 167 -12.55 -10.72 -32.06
CA LYS A 167 -13.96 -11.15 -32.00
C LYS A 167 -14.38 -11.75 -33.35
N ARG A 168 -14.15 -11.03 -34.46
CA ARG A 168 -14.44 -11.50 -35.83
C ARG A 168 -13.67 -12.76 -36.21
N LYS A 169 -12.35 -12.79 -35.99
CA LYS A 169 -11.51 -13.95 -36.31
C LYS A 169 -11.92 -15.19 -35.51
N ARG A 170 -12.30 -15.02 -34.24
CA ARG A 170 -12.80 -16.13 -33.41
C ARG A 170 -14.14 -16.67 -33.92
N VAL A 171 -15.04 -15.80 -34.36
CA VAL A 171 -16.31 -16.20 -34.98
C VAL A 171 -16.05 -16.97 -36.27
N GLN A 172 -15.18 -16.45 -37.14
CA GLN A 172 -14.80 -17.13 -38.38
C GLN A 172 -14.19 -18.51 -38.13
N LEU A 173 -13.19 -18.62 -37.25
CA LEU A 173 -12.55 -19.90 -36.93
C LEU A 173 -13.53 -20.90 -36.31
N ARG A 174 -14.48 -20.44 -35.47
CA ARG A 174 -15.52 -21.32 -34.92
C ARG A 174 -16.46 -21.84 -36.01
N LYS A 175 -16.78 -21.00 -36.99
CA LYS A 175 -17.57 -21.40 -38.15
C LYS A 175 -16.83 -22.46 -38.96
N GLU A 176 -15.56 -22.21 -39.28
CA GLU A 176 -14.72 -23.18 -40.01
C GLU A 176 -14.61 -24.51 -39.25
N ILE A 177 -14.40 -24.48 -37.93
CA ILE A 177 -14.37 -25.70 -37.10
C ILE A 177 -15.70 -26.44 -37.18
N SER A 178 -16.84 -25.74 -37.04
CA SER A 178 -18.15 -26.39 -37.11
C SER A 178 -18.45 -26.98 -38.49
N GLU A 179 -18.03 -26.30 -39.56
CA GLU A 179 -18.17 -26.80 -40.93
C GLU A 179 -17.31 -28.07 -41.11
N LEU A 180 -16.08 -28.07 -40.61
CA LEU A 180 -15.19 -29.24 -40.66
C LEU A 180 -15.69 -30.42 -39.81
N GLU A 181 -16.32 -30.16 -38.66
CA GLU A 181 -16.91 -31.20 -37.81
C GLU A 181 -18.09 -31.88 -38.51
N VAL A 182 -18.98 -31.11 -39.14
CA VAL A 182 -20.09 -31.65 -39.95
C VAL A 182 -19.54 -32.50 -41.10
N TRP A 183 -18.55 -32.00 -41.83
CA TRP A 183 -17.96 -32.75 -42.95
C TRP A 183 -17.34 -34.07 -42.50
N LYS A 184 -16.70 -34.09 -41.33
CA LYS A 184 -16.12 -35.31 -40.77
C LYS A 184 -17.18 -36.37 -40.47
N GLU A 185 -18.35 -35.97 -39.97
CA GLU A 185 -19.48 -36.87 -39.72
C GLU A 185 -20.07 -37.41 -41.02
N ASP A 186 -20.28 -36.54 -42.01
CA ASP A 186 -20.79 -36.92 -43.33
C ASP A 186 -19.85 -37.91 -44.05
N PHE A 187 -18.53 -37.64 -44.05
CA PHE A 187 -17.55 -38.56 -44.63
C PHE A 187 -17.49 -39.92 -43.91
N ALA A 188 -17.76 -39.95 -42.60
CA ALA A 188 -17.83 -41.20 -41.85
C ALA A 188 -19.08 -42.03 -42.23
N ILE A 189 -20.22 -41.36 -42.48
CA ILE A 189 -21.47 -41.98 -42.93
C ILE A 189 -21.30 -42.50 -44.36
N ASP A 190 -20.77 -41.68 -45.27
CA ASP A 190 -20.54 -42.07 -46.67
C ASP A 190 -19.51 -43.19 -46.78
N GLY A 191 -18.46 -43.17 -45.96
CA GLY A 191 -17.51 -44.27 -45.84
C GLY A 191 -18.15 -45.57 -45.37
N PHE A 192 -19.09 -45.50 -44.42
CA PHE A 192 -19.87 -46.66 -43.96
C PHE A 192 -20.80 -47.19 -45.06
N ILE A 193 -21.49 -46.30 -45.79
CA ILE A 193 -22.39 -46.65 -46.89
C ILE A 193 -21.60 -47.29 -48.04
N LEU A 194 -20.46 -46.71 -48.43
CA LEU A 194 -19.57 -47.27 -49.45
C LEU A 194 -19.01 -48.64 -49.04
N CYS A 195 -18.68 -48.82 -47.76
CA CYS A 195 -18.24 -50.11 -47.22
C CYS A 195 -19.38 -51.14 -47.26
N PHE A 196 -20.60 -50.75 -46.85
CA PHE A 196 -21.79 -51.59 -46.92
C PHE A 196 -22.12 -52.01 -48.36
N ILE A 197 -22.09 -51.06 -49.31
CA ILE A 197 -22.33 -51.35 -50.74
C ILE A 197 -21.26 -52.29 -51.31
N LYS A 198 -19.99 -52.14 -50.91
CA LYS A 198 -18.91 -53.05 -51.33
C LYS A 198 -19.08 -54.45 -50.76
N VAL A 199 -19.50 -54.58 -49.50
CA VAL A 199 -19.74 -55.88 -48.85
C VAL A 199 -20.96 -56.58 -49.45
N TRP A 200 -22.03 -55.85 -49.76
CA TRP A 200 -23.25 -56.43 -50.35
C TRP A 200 -23.09 -56.82 -51.82
N ARG A 201 -22.07 -56.32 -52.51
CA ARG A 201 -21.76 -56.66 -53.91
C ARG A 201 -20.84 -57.90 -54.04
N ILE A 202 -20.40 -58.47 -52.92
CA ILE A 202 -19.57 -59.68 -52.85
C ILE A 202 -20.41 -60.92 -52.44
N PHE A 203 -21.63 -60.71 -51.96
CA PHE A 203 -22.67 -61.75 -51.78
C PHE A 203 -23.63 -61.75 -52.96
#